data_AF-A0A484ZCV1-F1
#
_entry.id   AF-A0A484ZCV1-F1
#
_cell.length_a   1.000
_cell.length_b   1.000
_cell.length_c   1.000
_cell.angle_alpha   90.00
_cell.angle_beta   90.00
_cell.angle_gamma   90.00
#
_symmetry.space_group_name_H-M   'P 1'
#
loop_
_entity.id
_entity.type
_entity.pdbx_description
1 polymer ?
#
loop_
_entity_poly.entity_id
_entity_poly.type
_entity_poly.pdbx_seq_one_letter_code
_entity_poly.pdbx_strand_id
1 'polypeptide(L)'
;MLLHGSRQDQLMQLDILLEAYGEFADFDQKELLLIEPLRCMRMVYYLAWVVRRWDDPAFPKSFPWIADLDFWQKQPSIFTEQAKLLQAPPLQLMPMY
;
A
#
# COMPACT_ATOMS: atom_id res chain seq x y z
N MET A 1 3.42 6.15 1.57
CA MET A 1 2.46 5.41 2.43
C MET A 1 2.36 6.12 3.77
N LEU A 2 1.29 5.91 4.54
CA LEU A 2 1.09 6.57 5.85
C LEU A 2 2.26 6.28 6.80
N LEU A 3 2.65 5.00 6.88
CA LEU A 3 3.82 4.55 7.63
C LEU A 3 5.08 4.73 6.78
N HIS A 4 6.16 5.19 7.42
CA HIS A 4 7.44 5.46 6.75
C HIS A 4 8.63 5.22 7.69
N GLY A 5 9.83 5.11 7.11
CA GLY A 5 11.06 4.87 7.86
C GLY A 5 11.36 3.39 8.07
N SER A 6 12.20 3.11 9.06
CA SER A 6 12.58 1.75 9.47
C SER A 6 11.37 0.98 9.99
N ARG A 7 11.49 -0.34 10.14
CA ARG A 7 10.40 -1.16 10.71
C ARG A 7 10.01 -0.70 12.11
N GLN A 8 10.96 -0.24 12.92
CA GLN A 8 10.69 0.30 14.25
C GLN A 8 9.91 1.62 14.17
N ASP A 9 10.28 2.52 13.24
CA ASP A 9 9.55 3.77 13.02
C ASP A 9 8.10 3.51 12.59
N GLN A 10 7.89 2.53 11.71
CA GLN A 10 6.56 2.14 11.25
C GLN A 10 5.71 1.54 12.39
N LEU A 11 6.32 0.74 13.26
CA LEU A 11 5.63 0.18 14.44
C LEU A 11 5.23 1.28 15.43
N MET A 12 6.13 2.22 15.72
CA MET A 12 5.83 3.37 16.59
C MET A 12 4.69 4.23 16.01
N GLN A 13 4.74 4.54 14.71
CA GLN A 13 3.68 5.29 14.05
C GLN A 13 2.33 4.55 14.08
N LEU A 14 2.35 3.23 13.88
CA LEU A 14 1.14 2.40 13.93
C LEU A 14 0.56 2.33 15.35
N ASP A 15 1.41 2.23 16.37
CA ASP A 15 1.01 2.20 17.78
C ASP A 15 0.26 3.48 18.17
N ILE A 16 0.86 4.64 17.88
CA ILE A 16 0.25 5.95 18.14
C ILE A 16 -1.10 6.09 17.42
N LEU A 17 -1.18 5.64 16.17
CA LEU A 17 -2.42 5.69 15.39
C LEU A 17 -3.52 4.81 15.98
N LEU A 18 -3.18 3.59 16.40
CA LEU A 18 -4.15 2.64 16.95
C LEU A 18 -4.58 3.02 18.37
N GLU A 19 -3.68 3.59 19.18
CA GLU A 19 -4.01 4.16 20.48
C GLU A 19 -5.04 5.28 20.34
N ALA A 20 -4.77 6.27 19.48
CA ALA A 20 -5.68 7.39 19.26
C ALA A 20 -7.01 6.95 18.60
N TYR A 21 -6.97 5.95 17.71
CA TYR A 21 -8.20 5.40 17.12
C TYR A 21 -9.06 4.67 18.17
N GLY A 22 -8.41 3.95 19.08
CA GLY A 22 -9.04 3.21 20.17
C GLY A 22 -9.86 4.07 21.14
N GLU A 23 -9.62 5.38 21.18
CA GLU A 23 -10.46 6.33 21.93
C GLU A 23 -11.88 6.44 21.37
N PHE A 24 -12.07 6.09 20.09
CA PHE A 24 -13.35 6.26 19.37
C PHE A 24 -13.99 4.94 18.95
N ALA A 25 -13.20 3.90 18.64
CA ALA A 25 -13.71 2.61 18.19
C ALA A 25 -12.72 1.46 18.43
N ASP A 26 -13.25 0.27 18.68
CA ASP A 26 -12.45 -0.96 18.78
C ASP A 26 -11.82 -1.32 17.43
N PHE A 27 -10.58 -1.80 17.47
CA PHE A 27 -9.84 -2.23 16.28
C PHE A 27 -9.45 -3.71 16.37
N ASP A 28 -9.81 -4.50 15.35
CA ASP A 28 -9.38 -5.90 15.25
C ASP A 28 -7.94 -5.98 14.72
N GLN A 29 -7.01 -6.42 15.57
CA GLN A 29 -5.60 -6.58 15.20
C GLN A 29 -5.36 -7.52 14.01
N LYS A 30 -6.29 -8.44 13.71
CA LYS A 30 -6.18 -9.31 12.52
C LYS A 30 -6.25 -8.53 11.22
N GLU A 31 -6.84 -7.33 11.22
CA GLU A 31 -6.88 -6.46 10.05
C GLU A 31 -5.48 -5.94 9.65
N LEU A 32 -4.51 -5.92 10.57
CA LEU A 32 -3.12 -5.57 10.23
C LEU A 32 -2.50 -6.54 9.22
N LEU A 33 -2.95 -7.80 9.21
CA LEU A 33 -2.55 -8.80 8.21
C LEU A 33 -2.98 -8.41 6.79
N LEU A 34 -4.00 -7.56 6.66
CA LEU A 34 -4.57 -7.15 5.38
C LEU A 34 -3.85 -5.96 4.75
N ILE A 35 -2.92 -5.29 5.46
CA ILE A 35 -2.23 -4.10 4.95
C ILE A 35 -1.52 -4.38 3.62
N GLU A 36 -0.67 -5.41 3.58
CA GLU A 36 0.09 -5.75 2.37
C GLU A 36 -0.79 -6.32 1.24
N PRO A 37 -1.76 -7.22 1.52
CA PRO A 37 -2.75 -7.65 0.52
C PRO A 37 -3.54 -6.48 -0.09
N LEU A 38 -4.09 -5.60 0.74
CA LEU A 38 -4.87 -4.45 0.28
C LEU A 38 -4.01 -3.44 -0.49
N ARG A 39 -2.74 -3.26 -0.08
CA ARG A 39 -1.77 -2.44 -0.84
C ARG A 39 -1.54 -3.02 -2.24
N CYS A 40 -1.28 -4.33 -2.33
CA CYS A 40 -1.07 -5.01 -3.61
C CYS A 40 -2.30 -4.86 -4.51
N MET A 41 -3.50 -5.12 -3.98
CA MET A 41 -4.75 -4.90 -4.70
C MET A 41 -4.85 -3.45 -5.19
N ARG A 42 -4.65 -2.46 -4.30
CA ARG A 42 -4.70 -1.04 -4.66
C ARG A 42 -3.73 -0.69 -5.79
N MET A 43 -2.52 -1.23 -5.80
CA MET A 43 -1.54 -0.98 -6.87
C MET A 43 -2.06 -1.45 -8.23
N VAL A 44 -2.56 -2.68 -8.31
CA VAL A 44 -3.12 -3.24 -9.56
C VAL A 44 -4.38 -2.51 -9.99
N TYR A 45 -5.32 -2.30 -9.05
CA TYR A 45 -6.58 -1.62 -9.34
C TYR A 45 -6.37 -0.17 -9.77
N TYR A 46 -5.39 0.54 -9.20
CA TYR A 46 -5.08 1.91 -9.60
C TYR A 46 -4.63 1.98 -11.06
N LEU A 47 -3.70 1.12 -11.48
CA LEU A 47 -3.27 1.06 -12.88
C LEU A 47 -4.44 0.74 -13.82
N ALA A 48 -5.23 -0.28 -13.49
CA ALA A 48 -6.40 -0.65 -14.27
C ALA A 48 -7.44 0.48 -14.33
N TRP A 49 -7.66 1.20 -13.23
CA TRP A 49 -8.58 2.33 -13.15
C TRP A 49 -8.15 3.46 -14.08
N VAL A 50 -6.86 3.78 -14.14
CA VAL A 50 -6.34 4.80 -15.06
C VAL A 50 -6.50 4.35 -16.52
N VAL A 51 -6.08 3.12 -16.84
CA VAL A 51 -6.14 2.58 -18.22
C VAL A 51 -7.57 2.49 -18.75
N ARG A 52 -8.53 2.04 -17.94
CA ARG A 52 -9.95 1.92 -18.33
C ARG A 52 -10.61 3.27 -18.65
N ARG A 53 -10.01 4.37 -18.20
CA ARG A 53 -10.53 5.72 -18.37
C ARG A 53 -9.68 6.56 -19.34
N TRP A 54 -8.82 5.93 -20.12
CA TRP A 54 -7.87 6.65 -20.96
C TRP A 54 -8.53 7.54 -22.00
N ASP A 55 -9.73 7.18 -22.47
CA ASP A 55 -10.50 7.98 -23.44
C ASP A 55 -11.11 9.27 -22.84
N ASP A 56 -11.15 9.40 -21.51
CA ASP A 56 -11.55 10.64 -20.83
C ASP A 56 -10.43 11.69 -21.00
N PRO A 57 -10.70 12.87 -21.62
CA PRO A 57 -9.68 13.88 -21.90
C PRO A 57 -8.90 14.39 -20.69
N ALA A 58 -9.42 14.21 -19.47
CA ALA A 58 -8.70 14.55 -18.24
C ALA A 58 -7.52 13.59 -17.97
N PHE A 59 -7.63 12.31 -18.37
CA PHE A 59 -6.70 11.26 -17.96
C PHE A 59 -5.33 11.36 -18.63
N PRO A 60 -5.21 11.54 -19.97
CA PRO A 60 -3.92 11.73 -20.60
C PRO A 60 -3.14 12.94 -20.06
N LYS A 61 -3.85 13.99 -19.64
CA LYS A 61 -3.24 15.20 -19.07
C LYS A 61 -2.75 14.99 -17.65
N SER A 62 -3.53 14.31 -16.82
CA SER A 62 -3.20 14.07 -15.41
C SER A 62 -2.24 12.89 -15.20
N PHE A 63 -2.22 11.94 -16.13
CA PHE A 63 -1.45 10.70 -16.04
C PHE A 63 -0.60 10.43 -17.30
N PRO A 64 0.21 11.39 -17.77
CA PRO A 64 0.96 11.25 -19.02
C PRO A 64 1.96 10.08 -18.98
N TRP A 65 2.45 9.73 -17.80
CA TRP A 65 3.36 8.61 -17.56
C TRP A 65 2.77 7.23 -17.86
N ILE A 66 1.45 7.08 -17.99
CA ILE A 66 0.83 5.80 -18.42
C ILE A 66 1.23 5.44 -19.86
N ALA A 67 1.48 6.45 -20.71
CA ALA A 67 1.92 6.22 -22.09
C ALA A 67 3.43 6.01 -22.22
N ASP A 68 4.19 6.18 -21.13
CA ASP A 68 5.65 6.05 -21.11
C ASP A 68 6.07 4.58 -20.96
N LEU A 69 6.95 4.10 -21.85
CA LEU A 69 7.50 2.75 -21.78
C LEU A 69 8.34 2.55 -20.51
N ASP A 70 9.11 3.55 -20.10
CA ASP A 70 10.00 3.47 -18.94
C ASP A 70 9.21 3.30 -17.64
N PHE A 71 8.00 3.86 -17.57
CA PHE A 71 7.08 3.64 -16.47
C PHE A 71 6.68 2.16 -16.34
N TRP A 72 6.35 1.52 -17.46
CA TRP A 72 5.94 0.10 -17.47
C TRP A 72 7.11 -0.84 -17.18
N GLN A 73 8.31 -0.52 -17.65
CA GLN A 73 9.52 -1.30 -17.37
C GLN A 73 9.84 -1.39 -15.87
N LYS A 74 9.46 -0.38 -15.08
CA LYS A 74 9.66 -0.37 -13.61
C LYS A 74 8.63 -1.20 -12.85
N GLN A 75 7.44 -1.45 -13.43
CA GLN A 75 6.35 -2.14 -12.72
C GLN A 75 6.72 -3.55 -12.24
N PRO A 76 7.40 -4.41 -13.02
CA PRO A 76 7.81 -5.73 -12.54
C PRO A 76 8.66 -5.68 -11.28
N SER A 77 9.62 -4.75 -11.19
CA SER A 77 10.46 -4.57 -10.00
C SER A 77 9.62 -4.13 -8.81
N ILE A 78 8.74 -3.15 -8.99
CA ILE A 78 7.82 -2.67 -7.95
C ILE A 78 6.93 -3.81 -7.42
N PHE A 79 6.33 -4.61 -8.31
CA PHE A 79 5.49 -5.75 -7.91
C PHE A 79 6.29 -6.88 -7.27
N THR A 80 7.55 -7.07 -7.67
CA THR A 80 8.45 -8.04 -7.04
C THR A 80 8.77 -7.64 -5.60
N GLU A 81 9.06 -6.37 -5.35
CA GLU A 81 9.26 -5.87 -3.98
C GLU A 81 7.97 -5.97 -3.16
N GLN A 82 6.81 -5.66 -3.74
CA GLN A 82 5.52 -5.85 -3.05
C GLN A 82 5.25 -7.32 -2.72
N ALA A 83 5.63 -8.26 -3.60
CA ALA A 83 5.49 -9.69 -3.34
C ALA A 83 6.38 -10.16 -2.17
N LYS A 84 7.58 -9.59 -2.02
CA LYS A 84 8.43 -9.85 -0.84
C LYS A 84 7.76 -9.36 0.44
N LEU A 85 7.14 -8.17 0.43
CA LEU A 85 6.42 -7.64 1.59
C LEU A 85 5.19 -8.49 1.95
N LEU A 86 4.48 -9.03 0.96
CA LEU A 86 3.37 -9.97 1.19
C LEU A 86 3.80 -11.25 1.90
N GLN A 87 5.05 -11.70 1.67
CA GLN A 87 5.62 -12.90 2.30
C GLN A 87 6.32 -12.59 3.63
N ALA A 88 6.61 -11.32 3.91
CA ALA A 88 7.24 -10.91 5.15
C ALA A 88 6.27 -11.05 6.33
N PRO A 89 6.79 -11.25 7.56
CA PRO A 89 5.94 -11.21 8.73
C PRO A 89 5.24 -9.84 8.83
N PRO A 90 3.92 -9.83 9.09
CA PRO A 90 3.13 -8.60 9.17
C PRO A 90 3.65 -7.66 10.25
N LEU A 91 3.25 -6.38 10.19
CA LEU A 91 3.41 -5.49 11.33
C LEU A 91 2.52 -5.99 12.47
N GLN A 92 3.13 -6.25 13.62
CA GLN A 92 2.46 -6.71 14.83
C GLN A 92 2.91 -5.80 15.98
N LEU A 93 1.95 -5.32 16.78
CA LEU A 93 2.23 -4.48 17.94
C LEU A 93 2.77 -5.29 19.14
N MET A 94 2.54 -6.60 19.18
CA MET A 94 3.08 -7.50 20.21
C MET A 94 3.84 -8.66 19.56
N PRO A 95 4.98 -9.10 20.12
CA PRO A 95 5.62 -10.35 19.69
C PRO A 95 4.70 -11.52 20.03
N MET A 96 4.48 -12.43 19.07
CA MET A 96 3.90 -13.74 19.34
C MET A 96 4.77 -14.46 20.39
N TYR A 97 4.25 -14.60 21.62
CA TYR A 97 4.81 -15.50 22.63
C TYR A 97 4.36 -16.95 22.37
#